data_AF-A0A662C6M6-F1
#
_entry.id   AF-A0A662C6M6-F1
#
_cell.length_a   1.000
_cell.length_b   1.000
_cell.length_c   1.000
_cell.angle_alpha   90.00
_cell.angle_beta   90.00
_cell.angle_gamma   90.00
#
_symmetry.space_group_name_H-M   'P 1'
#
loop_
_entity.id
_entity.type
_entity.pdbx_description
1 polymer ?
#
loop_
_entity_poly.entity_id
_entity_poly.type
_entity_poly.pdbx_seq_one_letter_code
_entity_poly.pdbx_strand_id
1 'polypeptide(L)'
;MRVYSKEEIIEMEDLYALQELDVVYYQLSKGELGWLEFIKGKYSIADYVYSNLYNGILALERLEMSKVLDDDCKGFGKAAMLSDDSGLQRLFFWLYIEEE
;
A
#
# COMPACT_ATOMS: atom_id res chain seq x y z
N MET A 1 -7.68 -2.55 -16.84
CA MET A 1 -6.87 -2.17 -15.68
C MET A 1 -7.46 -0.89 -15.10
N ARG A 2 -8.11 -0.97 -13.93
CA ARG A 2 -8.63 0.21 -13.22
C ARG A 2 -7.54 0.69 -12.27
N VAL A 3 -7.29 2.00 -12.23
CA VAL A 3 -6.36 2.63 -11.31
C VAL A 3 -7.17 3.46 -10.33
N TYR A 4 -6.91 3.29 -9.03
CA TYR A 4 -7.59 3.98 -7.95
C TYR A 4 -6.77 5.18 -7.48
N SER A 5 -7.42 6.32 -7.23
CA SER A 5 -6.79 7.46 -6.58
C SER A 5 -6.90 7.40 -5.05
N LYS A 6 -6.15 8.28 -4.37
CA LYS A 6 -6.28 8.50 -2.92
C LYS A 6 -7.73 8.77 -2.52
N GLU A 7 -8.39 9.68 -3.23
CA GLU A 7 -9.77 10.12 -2.93
C GLU A 7 -10.75 8.96 -3.07
N GLU A 8 -10.66 8.17 -4.15
CA GLU A 8 -11.52 6.98 -4.33
C GLU A 8 -11.35 5.98 -3.18
N ILE A 9 -10.11 5.68 -2.79
CA ILE A 9 -9.84 4.74 -1.69
C ILE A 9 -10.33 5.27 -0.35
N ILE A 10 -10.26 6.57 -0.09
CA ILE A 10 -10.73 7.18 1.17
C ILE A 10 -12.25 7.30 1.21
N GLU A 11 -12.90 7.62 0.09
CA GLU A 11 -14.35 7.82 0.00
C GLU A 11 -15.12 6.49 0.00
N MET A 12 -14.48 5.38 -0.37
CA MET A 12 -15.05 4.05 -0.24
C MET A 12 -15.46 3.78 1.22
N GLU A 13 -16.69 3.32 1.43
CA GLU A 13 -17.18 2.90 2.76
C GLU A 13 -16.35 1.71 3.27
N ASP A 14 -16.18 0.71 2.42
CA ASP A 14 -15.31 -0.45 2.62
C ASP A 14 -14.54 -0.80 1.34
N LEU A 15 -13.58 -1.72 1.46
CA LEU A 15 -12.74 -2.16 0.34
C LEU A 15 -13.12 -3.57 -0.17
N TYR A 16 -14.32 -4.08 0.14
CA TYR A 16 -14.74 -5.42 -0.30
C TYR A 16 -14.78 -5.55 -1.82
N ALA A 17 -15.12 -4.48 -2.52
CA ALA A 17 -15.10 -4.45 -3.98
C ALA A 17 -13.71 -4.74 -4.59
N LEU A 18 -12.64 -4.61 -3.82
CA LEU A 18 -11.28 -4.92 -4.25
C LEU A 18 -10.90 -6.39 -4.03
N GLN A 19 -11.70 -7.16 -3.27
CA GLN A 19 -11.37 -8.54 -2.89
C GLN A 19 -11.31 -9.49 -4.10
N GLU A 20 -12.09 -9.21 -5.14
CA GLU A 20 -12.13 -9.97 -6.38
C GLU A 20 -10.96 -9.63 -7.33
N LEU A 21 -10.05 -8.72 -6.94
CA LEU A 21 -8.92 -8.30 -7.74
C LEU A 21 -7.65 -9.01 -7.29
N ASP A 22 -6.96 -9.66 -8.23
CA ASP A 22 -5.62 -10.24 -7.99
C ASP A 22 -4.58 -9.14 -7.69
N VAL A 23 -4.73 -7.98 -8.35
CA VAL A 23 -3.83 -6.83 -8.21
C VAL A 23 -4.64 -5.55 -8.14
N VAL A 24 -4.37 -4.73 -7.13
CA VAL A 24 -4.92 -3.38 -7.00
C VAL A 24 -3.91 -2.38 -7.57
N TYR A 25 -4.32 -1.58 -8.55
CA TYR A 25 -3.47 -0.51 -9.08
C TYR A 25 -3.84 0.82 -8.43
N TYR A 26 -2.89 1.45 -7.75
CA TYR A 26 -3.10 2.66 -6.98
C TYR A 26 -2.18 3.79 -7.44
N GLN A 27 -2.73 4.96 -7.72
CA GLN A 27 -1.97 6.16 -8.08
C GLN A 27 -1.45 6.82 -6.80
N LEU A 28 -0.12 6.80 -6.60
CA LEU A 28 0.49 7.50 -5.48
C LEU A 28 0.28 9.01 -5.59
N SER A 29 -0.18 9.61 -4.49
CA SER A 29 -0.23 11.06 -4.33
C SER A 29 1.17 11.65 -4.15
N LYS A 30 1.28 12.97 -4.30
CA LYS A 30 2.56 13.68 -4.07
C LYS A 30 3.11 13.44 -2.66
N GLY A 31 2.24 13.34 -1.66
CA GLY A 31 2.63 13.07 -0.28
C GLY A 31 3.19 11.68 -0.09
N GLU A 32 2.56 10.66 -0.69
CA GLU A 32 3.02 9.27 -0.62
C GLU A 32 4.33 9.07 -1.41
N LEU A 33 4.51 9.75 -2.54
CA LEU A 33 5.80 9.76 -3.24
C LEU A 33 6.90 10.39 -2.37
N GLY A 34 6.61 11.49 -1.67
CA GLY A 34 7.54 12.11 -0.73
C GLY A 34 7.89 11.19 0.44
N TRP A 35 6.90 10.45 0.96
CA TRP A 35 7.12 9.42 1.98
C TRP A 35 8.03 8.31 1.44
N LEU A 36 7.78 7.78 0.24
CA LEU A 36 8.55 6.71 -0.36
C LEU A 36 10.03 7.09 -0.51
N GLU A 37 10.31 8.30 -1.02
CA GLU A 37 11.67 8.83 -1.10
C GLU A 37 12.33 8.99 0.27
N PHE A 38 11.54 9.39 1.29
CA PHE A 38 12.05 9.56 2.66
C PHE A 38 12.46 8.23 3.31
N ILE A 39 11.74 7.14 3.02
CA ILE A 39 11.96 5.82 3.63
C ILE A 39 12.86 4.90 2.81
N LYS A 40 13.29 5.34 1.62
CA LYS A 40 14.14 4.59 0.70
C LYS A 40 15.37 3.98 1.38
N GLY A 41 15.56 2.67 1.19
CA GLY A 41 16.70 1.91 1.72
C GLY A 41 16.70 1.72 3.24
N LYS A 42 15.59 2.03 3.93
CA LYS A 42 15.45 1.86 5.38
C LYS A 42 14.48 0.73 5.76
N TYR A 43 13.50 0.45 4.90
CA TYR A 43 12.39 -0.46 5.16
C TYR A 43 12.09 -1.26 3.89
N SER A 44 11.76 -2.53 4.05
CA SER A 44 11.48 -3.49 2.97
C SER A 44 10.25 -3.09 2.15
N ILE A 45 9.30 -2.38 2.76
CA ILE A 45 8.13 -1.77 2.12
C ILE A 45 8.53 -0.75 1.08
N ALA A 46 9.62 -0.01 1.30
CA ALA A 46 10.13 0.91 0.29
C ALA A 46 10.59 0.13 -0.95
N ASP A 47 11.33 -0.96 -0.74
CA ASP A 47 11.89 -1.78 -1.82
C ASP A 47 10.79 -2.48 -2.62
N TYR A 48 9.75 -2.98 -1.94
CA TYR A 48 8.56 -3.53 -2.60
C TYR A 48 7.85 -2.46 -3.42
N VAL A 49 7.57 -1.29 -2.82
CA VAL A 49 6.84 -0.22 -3.50
C VAL A 49 7.62 0.24 -4.73
N TYR A 50 8.95 0.44 -4.63
CA TYR A 50 9.76 0.81 -5.80
C TYR A 50 9.77 -0.26 -6.89
N SER A 51 9.82 -1.54 -6.53
CA SER A 51 9.85 -2.65 -7.50
C SER A 51 8.54 -2.79 -8.26
N ASN A 52 7.43 -2.34 -7.66
CA ASN A 52 6.08 -2.43 -8.21
C ASN A 52 5.51 -1.07 -8.67
N LEU A 53 6.32 -0.01 -8.66
CA LEU A 53 5.90 1.34 -9.05
C LEU A 53 6.28 1.63 -10.50
N TYR A 54 5.29 1.93 -11.33
CA TYR A 54 5.48 2.34 -12.73
C TYR A 54 4.74 3.64 -13.02
N ASN A 55 5.48 4.69 -13.40
CA ASN A 55 4.93 6.02 -13.68
C ASN A 55 4.03 6.58 -12.56
N GLY A 56 4.38 6.30 -11.29
CA GLY A 56 3.59 6.72 -10.13
C GLY A 56 2.39 5.82 -9.80
N ILE A 57 2.14 4.78 -10.59
CA ILE A 57 1.10 3.78 -10.35
C ILE A 57 1.74 2.56 -9.69
N LEU A 58 1.31 2.27 -8.47
CA LEU A 58 1.74 1.13 -7.69
C LEU A 58 0.83 -0.08 -8.00
N ALA A 59 1.43 -1.21 -8.35
CA ALA A 59 0.75 -2.49 -8.40
C ALA A 59 0.85 -3.18 -7.02
N LEU A 60 -0.30 -3.51 -6.43
CA LEU A 60 -0.39 -4.13 -5.12
C LEU A 60 -0.94 -5.56 -5.27
N GLU A 61 -0.07 -6.54 -5.05
CA GLU A 61 -0.46 -7.94 -4.89
C GLU A 61 -0.60 -8.24 -3.39
N ARG A 62 -1.67 -8.92 -3.00
CA ARG A 62 -2.07 -9.06 -1.59
C ARG A 62 -1.06 -9.85 -0.77
N LEU A 63 -0.65 -11.03 -1.25
CA LEU A 63 0.20 -11.93 -0.48
C LEU A 63 1.60 -11.35 -0.26
N GLU A 64 2.20 -10.80 -1.33
CA GLU A 64 3.50 -10.17 -1.25
C GLU A 64 3.46 -8.91 -0.36
N MET A 65 2.43 -8.08 -0.50
CA MET A 65 2.28 -6.88 0.33
C MET A 65 2.14 -7.21 1.81
N SER A 66 1.30 -8.20 2.14
CA SER A 66 1.10 -8.63 3.53
C SER A 66 2.40 -9.03 4.19
N LYS A 67 3.20 -9.86 3.50
CA LYS A 67 4.50 -10.32 4.00
C LYS A 67 5.46 -9.17 4.25
N VAL A 68 5.53 -8.21 3.32
CA VAL A 68 6.44 -7.06 3.44
C VAL A 68 6.05 -6.14 4.58
N LEU A 69 4.74 -5.97 4.84
CA LEU A 69 4.25 -5.21 5.99
C LEU A 69 4.62 -5.88 7.32
N ASP A 70 4.61 -7.21 7.36
CA ASP A 70 5.02 -7.96 8.55
C ASP A 70 6.54 -7.85 8.81
N ASP A 71 7.36 -7.95 7.76
CA ASP A 71 8.82 -7.84 7.86
C ASP A 71 9.27 -6.50 8.49
N ASP A 72 8.59 -5.39 8.16
CA ASP A 72 8.94 -4.06 8.68
C ASP A 72 8.23 -3.69 9.98
N CYS A 73 6.99 -4.16 10.18
CA CYS A 73 6.11 -3.68 11.24
C CYS A 73 5.50 -4.80 12.09
N LYS A 74 6.06 -6.02 12.10
CA LYS A 74 5.75 -7.12 13.03
C LYS A 74 4.25 -7.29 13.33
N GLY A 75 3.47 -7.38 12.26
CA GLY A 75 2.06 -7.72 12.32
C GLY A 75 1.09 -6.57 12.54
N PHE A 76 1.54 -5.33 12.52
CA PHE A 76 0.65 -4.16 12.62
C PHE A 76 -0.03 -3.78 11.29
N GLY A 77 0.30 -4.44 10.17
CA GLY A 77 -0.24 -4.12 8.84
C GLY A 77 0.02 -2.67 8.41
N LYS A 78 1.06 -2.04 8.98
CA LYS A 78 1.31 -0.60 8.89
C LYS A 78 2.64 -0.31 8.23
N ALA A 79 2.71 0.75 7.44
CA ALA A 79 3.97 1.25 6.95
C ALA A 79 4.54 2.33 7.88
N ALA A 80 5.83 2.20 8.22
CA ALA A 80 6.50 3.14 9.07
C ALA A 80 6.48 4.56 8.49
N MET A 81 6.18 5.56 9.33
CA MET A 81 6.17 6.98 8.98
C MET A 81 5.16 7.39 7.88
N LEU A 82 4.23 6.50 7.51
CA LEU A 82 3.12 6.82 6.63
C LEU A 82 1.92 7.30 7.47
N SER A 83 1.21 8.32 6.97
CA SER A 83 0.02 8.85 7.64
C SER A 83 -1.15 7.89 7.49
N ASP A 84 -1.91 7.69 8.58
CA ASP A 84 -3.13 6.88 8.58
C ASP A 84 -4.24 7.48 7.71
N ASP A 85 -4.18 8.78 7.42
CA ASP A 85 -5.10 9.48 6.51
C ASP A 85 -4.69 9.35 5.03
N SER A 86 -3.68 8.53 4.72
CA SER A 86 -3.29 8.24 3.34
C SER A 86 -4.11 7.07 2.78
N GLY A 87 -4.47 7.16 1.49
CA GLY A 87 -5.14 6.05 0.81
C GLY A 87 -4.23 4.81 0.78
N LEU A 88 -2.92 5.02 0.66
CA LEU A 88 -1.93 3.95 0.70
C LEU A 88 -1.91 3.20 2.04
N GLN A 89 -1.94 3.90 3.18
CA GLN A 89 -1.97 3.26 4.49
C GLN A 89 -3.26 2.48 4.72
N ARG A 90 -4.40 3.01 4.24
CA ARG A 90 -5.67 2.28 4.25
C ARG A 90 -5.60 0.99 3.43
N LEU A 91 -4.98 1.03 2.24
CA LEU A 91 -4.76 -0.17 1.42
C LEU A 91 -3.85 -1.18 2.12
N PHE A 92 -2.76 -0.72 2.75
CA PHE A 92 -1.86 -1.61 3.49
C PHE A 92 -2.57 -2.35 4.62
N PHE A 93 -3.38 -1.65 5.42
CA PHE A 93 -4.18 -2.30 6.46
C PHE A 93 -5.14 -3.36 5.90
N TRP A 94 -5.72 -3.13 4.71
CA TRP A 94 -6.65 -4.05 4.10
C TRP A 94 -6.00 -5.25 3.40
N LEU A 95 -4.78 -5.07 2.87
CA LEU A 95 -4.00 -6.12 2.21
C LEU A 95 -3.31 -7.03 3.22
N TYR A 96 -3.01 -6.52 4.41
CA TYR A 96 -2.40 -7.30 5.47
C TYR A 96 -3.30 -8.47 5.92
N ILE A 97 -2.69 -9.64 5.99
CA ILE A 97 -3.27 -10.90 6.44
C ILE A 97 -2.58 -11.21 7.78
N GLU A 98 -3.37 -11.23 8.85
CA GLU A 98 -2.89 -11.64 10.16
C GLU A 98 -2.62 -13.15 10.14
N GLU A 99 -1.39 -13.57 10.43
CA GLU A 99 -1.08 -14.98 10.68
C GLU A 99 -1.53 -15.35 12.10
N GLU A 100 -2.39 -16.39 12.23
CA GLU A 100 -2.85 -16.95 13.51
C GLU A 100 -1.75 -17.74 14.26
#